data_AF-A0A7C2TXA3-F1
#
_entry.id   AF-A0A7C2TXA3-F1
#
_cell.length_a   1.000
_cell.length_b   1.000
_cell.length_c   1.000
_cell.angle_alpha   90.00
_cell.angle_beta   90.00
_cell.angle_gamma   90.00
#
_symmetry.space_group_name_H-M   'P 1'
#
loop_
_entity.id
_entity.type
_entity.pdbx_description
1 polymer ?
#
loop_
_entity_poly.entity_id
_entity_poly.type
_entity_poly.pdbx_seq_one_letter_code
_entity_poly.pdbx_strand_id
1 'polypeptide(L)'
;MPTAEQVATAKADVETAKASMIRDGKYNCCVKPPCDWCLLKANGCACADMIDADQPVCPECGLGWKNGAGSIPDVQPQEVKNVLETR
;
A
#
# COMPACT_ATOMS: atom_id res chain seq x y z
N MET A 1 -19.18 3.78 20.01
CA MET A 1 -18.44 2.89 19.09
C MET A 1 -19.24 2.80 17.80
N PRO A 2 -18.61 2.74 16.61
CA PRO A 2 -19.35 2.59 15.36
C PRO A 2 -20.12 1.26 15.34
N THR A 3 -21.26 1.22 14.65
CA THR A 3 -22.03 0.01 14.43
C THR A 3 -21.33 -0.89 13.40
N ALA A 4 -21.70 -2.17 13.35
CA ALA A 4 -21.20 -3.10 12.34
C ALA A 4 -21.51 -2.59 10.91
N GLU A 5 -22.68 -1.99 10.71
CA GLU A 5 -23.10 -1.41 9.43
C GLU A 5 -22.25 -0.19 9.03
N GLN A 6 -21.92 0.68 9.99
CA GLN A 6 -21.01 1.81 9.74
C GLN A 6 -19.61 1.32 9.33
N VAL A 7 -19.09 0.28 9.99
CA VAL A 7 -17.78 -0.30 9.64
C VAL A 7 -17.82 -0.98 8.27
N ALA A 8 -18.90 -1.70 7.94
CA ALA A 8 -19.07 -2.33 6.63
C ALA A 8 -19.10 -1.30 5.50
N THR A 9 -19.85 -0.21 5.70
CA THR A 9 -19.93 0.90 4.73
C THR A 9 -18.56 1.52 4.51
N ALA A 10 -17.84 1.87 5.57
CA ALA A 10 -16.50 2.46 5.45
C ALA A 10 -15.51 1.55 4.70
N LYS A 11 -15.57 0.24 4.92
CA LYS A 11 -14.74 -0.72 4.17
C LYS A 11 -15.10 -0.75 2.69
N ALA A 12 -16.38 -0.75 2.35
CA ALA A 12 -16.83 -0.73 0.97
C ALA A 12 -16.40 0.56 0.24
N ASP A 13 -16.47 1.70 0.92
CA ASP A 13 -16.02 2.99 0.38
C ASP A 13 -14.51 3.00 0.10
N VAL A 14 -13.71 2.47 1.04
CA VAL A 14 -12.25 2.34 0.87
C VAL A 14 -11.91 1.44 -0.32
N GLU A 15 -12.54 0.27 -0.43
CA GLU A 15 -12.31 -0.64 -1.55
C GLU A 15 -12.73 -0.03 -2.90
N THR A 16 -13.86 0.68 -2.93
CA THR A 16 -14.35 1.36 -4.14
C THR A 16 -13.42 2.49 -4.59
N ALA A 17 -12.94 3.30 -3.64
CA ALA A 17 -11.99 4.37 -3.90
C ALA A 17 -10.65 3.78 -4.38
N LYS A 18 -10.13 2.76 -3.69
CA LYS A 18 -8.89 2.06 -4.06
C LYS A 18 -8.98 1.48 -5.47
N ALA A 19 -10.05 0.75 -5.79
CA ALA A 19 -10.25 0.19 -7.13
C ALA A 19 -10.31 1.27 -8.22
N SER A 20 -10.90 2.43 -7.93
CA SER A 20 -10.93 3.56 -8.86
C SER A 20 -9.54 4.15 -9.07
N MET A 21 -8.75 4.35 -8.01
CA MET A 21 -7.38 4.85 -8.14
C MET A 21 -6.45 3.86 -8.86
N ILE A 22 -6.65 2.55 -8.67
CA ILE A 22 -5.92 1.51 -9.42
C ILE A 22 -6.23 1.63 -10.92
N ARG A 23 -7.52 1.74 -11.28
CA ARG A 23 -7.93 1.91 -12.70
C ARG A 23 -7.36 3.19 -13.31
N ASP A 24 -7.27 4.26 -12.54
CA ASP A 24 -6.69 5.54 -12.97
C ASP A 24 -5.15 5.54 -12.99
N GLY A 25 -4.49 4.45 -12.60
CA GLY A 25 -3.03 4.36 -12.53
C GLY A 25 -2.40 5.17 -11.37
N LYS A 26 -3.21 5.65 -10.43
CA LYS A 26 -2.76 6.46 -9.27
C LYS A 26 -2.48 5.62 -8.03
N TYR A 27 -2.62 4.30 -8.12
CA TYR A 27 -2.43 3.38 -7.01
C TYR A 27 -1.66 2.13 -7.42
N ASN A 28 -0.33 2.26 -7.39
CA ASN A 28 0.61 1.20 -7.72
C ASN A 28 1.26 0.64 -6.44
N CYS A 29 0.49 -0.19 -5.71
CA CYS A 29 0.92 -0.77 -4.43
C CYS A 29 1.84 -1.97 -4.64
N CYS A 30 2.94 -2.04 -3.89
CA CYS A 30 3.94 -3.11 -3.99
C CYS A 30 3.69 -4.32 -3.08
N VAL A 31 2.51 -4.40 -2.46
CA VAL A 31 2.11 -5.56 -1.64
C VAL A 31 0.74 -6.10 -2.09
N LYS A 32 0.48 -7.37 -1.81
CA LYS A 32 -0.78 -8.06 -2.11
C LYS A 32 -1.38 -8.73 -0.86
N PRO A 33 -2.66 -8.49 -0.54
CA PRO A 33 -3.57 -7.53 -1.19
C PRO A 33 -3.09 -6.07 -1.05
N PRO A 34 -3.49 -5.15 -1.96
CA PRO A 34 -3.14 -3.74 -1.84
C PRO A 34 -3.62 -3.17 -0.51
N CYS A 35 -2.70 -2.55 0.23
CA CYS A 35 -2.98 -1.97 1.53
C CYS A 35 -3.78 -0.66 1.41
N ASP A 36 -4.20 -0.05 2.53
CA ASP A 36 -5.10 1.12 2.53
C ASP A 36 -4.42 2.44 2.95
N TRP A 37 -3.23 2.38 3.56
CA TRP A 37 -2.64 3.54 4.20
C TRP A 37 -2.35 4.68 3.23
N CYS A 38 -1.82 4.35 2.04
CA CYS A 38 -1.52 5.34 1.02
C CYS A 38 -2.78 6.04 0.49
N LEU A 39 -3.89 5.31 0.33
CA LEU A 39 -5.17 5.89 -0.05
C LEU A 39 -5.61 6.92 1.00
N LEU A 40 -5.59 6.52 2.27
CA LEU A 40 -6.09 7.33 3.38
C LEU A 40 -5.19 8.49 3.77
N LYS A 41 -3.88 8.44 3.47
CA LYS A 41 -2.89 9.45 3.91
C LYS A 41 -2.33 10.31 2.79
N ALA A 42 -2.20 9.76 1.59
CA ALA A 42 -1.52 10.41 0.48
C ALA A 42 -2.40 10.58 -0.77
N ASN A 43 -3.65 10.06 -0.75
CA ASN A 43 -4.56 10.08 -1.89
C ASN A 43 -3.91 9.52 -3.18
N GLY A 44 -3.12 8.45 -3.02
CA GLY A 44 -2.37 7.79 -4.08
C GLY A 44 -1.28 6.88 -3.54
N CYS A 45 -0.83 5.93 -4.36
CA CYS A 45 0.27 5.03 -4.03
C CYS A 45 1.21 4.88 -5.22
N ALA A 46 2.51 5.05 -4.98
CA ALA A 46 3.59 4.85 -5.97
C ALA A 46 4.66 3.89 -5.44
N CYS A 47 4.32 3.03 -4.47
CA CYS A 47 5.33 2.22 -3.77
C CYS A 47 6.02 1.19 -4.68
N ALA A 48 5.33 0.69 -5.71
CA ALA A 48 5.99 -0.17 -6.70
C ALA A 48 6.98 0.60 -7.56
N ASP A 49 6.61 1.80 -8.03
CA ASP A 49 7.53 2.68 -8.77
C ASP A 49 8.74 3.10 -7.92
N MET A 50 8.55 3.26 -6.61
CA MET A 50 9.66 3.54 -5.68
C MET A 50 10.62 2.35 -5.58
N ILE A 51 10.14 1.11 -5.57
CA ILE A 51 11.02 -0.07 -5.55
C ILE A 51 11.86 -0.13 -6.84
N ASP A 52 11.24 0.10 -8.00
CA ASP A 52 11.95 0.14 -9.28
C ASP A 52 13.03 1.23 -9.33
N ALA A 53 12.86 2.30 -8.55
CA ALA A 53 13.80 3.42 -8.41
C ALA A 53 14.79 3.30 -7.23
N ASP A 54 14.84 2.14 -6.53
CA ASP A 54 15.58 1.94 -5.26
C ASP A 54 15.29 3.04 -4.19
N GLN A 55 14.04 3.49 -4.13
CA GLN A 55 13.54 4.47 -3.18
C GLN A 55 12.74 3.78 -2.06
N PRO A 56 12.71 4.36 -0.84
CA PRO A 56 11.99 3.76 0.27
C PRO A 56 10.47 3.80 0.07
N VAL A 57 9.79 2.74 0.50
CA VAL A 57 8.32 2.62 0.48
C VAL A 57 7.67 3.18 1.76
N CYS A 58 6.34 3.30 1.75
CA CYS A 58 5.59 3.70 2.93
C CYS A 58 5.73 2.67 4.08
N PRO A 59 5.46 3.06 5.34
CA PRO A 59 5.67 2.17 6.49
C PRO A 59 4.85 0.88 6.43
N GLU A 60 3.62 0.94 5.91
CA GLU A 60 2.74 -0.24 5.81
C GLU A 60 3.27 -1.24 4.77
N CYS A 61 3.74 -0.76 3.62
CA CYS A 61 4.36 -1.62 2.60
C CYS A 61 5.66 -2.24 3.13
N GLY A 62 6.50 -1.47 3.85
CA GLY A 62 7.71 -2.02 4.46
C GLY A 62 7.43 -3.18 5.42
N LEU A 63 6.40 -3.05 6.26
CA LEU A 63 5.95 -4.15 7.12
C LEU A 63 5.34 -5.31 6.30
N GLY A 64 4.56 -5.00 5.26
CA GLY A 64 3.99 -6.00 4.36
C GLY A 64 5.06 -6.89 3.72
N TRP A 65 6.15 -6.30 3.23
CA TRP A 65 7.29 -7.04 2.69
C TRP A 65 7.96 -7.94 3.73
N LYS A 66 8.20 -7.42 4.95
CA LYS A 66 8.72 -8.23 6.06
C LYS A 66 7.82 -9.42 6.43
N ASN A 67 6.52 -9.30 6.17
CA ASN A 67 5.53 -10.35 6.40
C ASN A 67 5.25 -11.24 5.16
N GLY A 68 6.03 -11.10 4.08
CA GLY A 68 5.88 -11.91 2.88
C GLY A 68 4.70 -11.52 1.98
N ALA A 69 4.16 -10.31 2.13
CA ALA A 69 3.08 -9.78 1.29
C ALA A 69 3.58 -9.04 0.04
N GLY A 70 4.89 -9.04 -0.24
CA GLY A 70 5.45 -8.41 -1.44
C GLY A 70 4.85 -8.94 -2.73
N SER A 71 4.56 -8.05 -3.68
CA SER A 71 3.91 -8.42 -4.95
C SER A 71 4.81 -8.34 -6.18
N ILE A 72 6.02 -7.78 -6.05
CA ILE A 72 6.95 -7.57 -7.16
C ILE A 72 7.88 -8.79 -7.27
N PRO A 73 7.94 -9.48 -8.43
CA PRO A 73 8.87 -10.57 -8.65
C PRO A 73 10.32 -10.15 -8.47
N ASP A 74 11.17 -11.09 -8.07
CA ASP A 74 12.63 -10.94 -7.97
C ASP A 74 13.15 -9.92 -6.96
N VAL A 75 12.28 -9.17 -6.28
CA VAL A 75 12.62 -8.27 -5.17
C VAL A 75 12.64 -9.07 -3.86
N GLN A 76 13.75 -9.02 -3.12
CA GLN A 76 13.83 -9.68 -1.83
C GLN A 76 13.30 -8.77 -0.70
N PRO A 77 12.59 -9.32 0.30
CA PRO A 77 12.07 -8.54 1.41
C PRO A 77 13.13 -7.72 2.17
N GLN A 78 14.39 -8.16 2.19
CA GLN A 78 15.46 -7.45 2.92
C GLN A 78 15.98 -6.22 2.16
N GLU A 79 15.69 -6.13 0.85
CA GLU A 79 16.10 -5.01 -0.01
C GLU A 79 15.11 -3.84 0.09
N VAL A 80 13.88 -4.10 0.55
CA VAL A 80 12.83 -3.09 0.65
C VAL A 80 13.02 -2.21 1.89
N LYS A 81 13.51 -0.99 1.64
CA LYS A 81 13.65 0.07 2.66
C LYS A 81 12.30 0.74 2.90
N ASN A 82 11.99 1.11 4.13
CA ASN A 82 10.84 1.98 4.42
C ASN A 82 11.26 3.35 4.95
N VAL A 83 10.42 4.36 4.72
CA VAL A 83 10.70 5.77 5.05
C VAL A 83 10.97 6.08 6.53
N LEU A 84 10.70 5.15 7.45
CA LEU A 84 11.03 5.30 8.88
C LEU A 84 12.43 4.79 9.22
N GLU A 85 12.98 3.88 8.42
CA GLU A 85 14.32 3.31 8.62
C GLU A 85 15.42 4.19 8.02
N THR A 86 15.04 5.14 7.16
CA THR A 86 15.96 6.06 6.48
C THR A 86 16.05 7.43 7.15
N ARG A 87 15.61 7.57 8.40
CA ARG A 87 15.62 8.82 9.20
C ARG A 87 16.61 8.76 10.35
#